data_AF-A0AA86QC56-F1
#
_entry.id   AF-A0AA86QC56-F1
#
_cell.length_a   1.000
_cell.length_b   1.000
_cell.length_c   1.000
_cell.angle_alpha   90.00
_cell.angle_beta   90.00
_cell.angle_gamma   90.00
#
_symmetry.space_group_name_H-M   'P 1'
#
loop_
_entity.id
_entity.type
_entity.pdbx_description
1 polymer ?
#
loop_
_entity_poly.entity_id
_entity_poly.type
_entity_poly.pdbx_seq_one_letter_code
_entity_poly.pdbx_strand_id
1 'polypeptide(L)'
;MPKIFSQQFKDQLYHYVRSDKRTHKKQNVSSDQSREQKTQYHKWSQSEEVKLAQLISQFSTDWDLLHCQYFRNLSIIQLKNKYRELTCEYNLYLNSQRLQKENESSNNLSETKELASQLQRLFNFE
;
A
#
# COMPACT_ATOMS: atom_id res chain seq x y z
N MET A 1 18.66 -8.86 -9.83
CA MET A 1 17.66 -8.42 -10.83
C MET A 1 16.68 -7.45 -10.18
N PRO A 2 16.37 -6.29 -10.80
CA PRO A 2 15.33 -5.40 -10.28
C PRO A 2 13.99 -6.13 -10.26
N LYS A 3 13.22 -6.04 -9.17
CA LYS A 3 11.84 -6.57 -9.14
C LYS A 3 10.99 -5.73 -10.10
N ILE A 4 10.74 -6.25 -11.29
CA ILE A 4 9.80 -5.65 -12.24
C ILE A 4 8.41 -6.11 -11.83
N PHE A 5 7.59 -5.18 -11.35
CA PHE A 5 6.21 -5.46 -10.99
C PHE A 5 5.35 -5.63 -12.26
N SER A 6 4.37 -6.53 -12.20
CA SER A 6 3.44 -6.77 -13.31
C SER A 6 2.57 -5.54 -13.59
N GLN A 7 2.00 -5.46 -14.80
CA GLN A 7 1.08 -4.38 -15.15
C GLN A 7 -0.13 -4.35 -14.22
N GLN A 8 -0.70 -5.52 -13.95
CA GLN A 8 -1.81 -5.67 -13.00
C GLN A 8 -1.47 -5.10 -11.61
N PHE A 9 -0.25 -5.32 -11.11
CA PHE A 9 0.17 -4.75 -9.84
C PHE A 9 0.19 -3.21 -9.88
N LYS A 10 0.71 -2.63 -10.97
CA LYS A 10 0.78 -1.16 -11.13
C LYS A 10 -0.62 -0.53 -11.18
N ASP A 11 -1.56 -1.17 -11.87
CA ASP A 11 -2.94 -0.70 -11.96
C ASP A 11 -3.63 -0.77 -10.59
N GLN A 12 -3.43 -1.87 -9.85
CA GLN A 12 -3.92 -2.00 -8.49
C GLN A 12 -3.31 -0.96 -7.55
N LEU A 13 -2.00 -0.70 -7.68
CA LEU A 13 -1.32 0.35 -6.92
C LEU A 13 -1.92 1.72 -7.24
N TYR A 14 -2.18 2.04 -8.51
CA TYR A 14 -2.85 3.28 -8.89
C TYR A 14 -4.23 3.42 -8.23
N HIS A 15 -5.07 2.39 -8.28
CA HIS A 15 -6.37 2.41 -7.63
C HIS A 15 -6.27 2.54 -6.11
N TYR A 16 -5.29 1.87 -5.49
CA TYR A 16 -5.02 2.00 -4.07
C TYR A 16 -4.63 3.43 -3.70
N VAL A 17 -3.65 4.01 -4.41
CA VAL A 17 -3.18 5.38 -4.16
C VAL A 17 -4.30 6.39 -4.37
N ARG A 18 -5.15 6.18 -5.39
CA ARG A 18 -6.32 7.01 -5.65
C ARG A 18 -7.42 6.87 -4.59
N SER A 19 -7.51 5.73 -3.92
CA SER A 19 -8.53 5.48 -2.90
C SER A 19 -8.17 6.16 -1.56
N ASP A 20 -9.18 6.63 -0.84
CA ASP A 20 -9.02 7.23 0.50
C ASP A 20 -8.69 6.20 1.60
N LYS A 21 -8.31 4.97 1.20
CA LYS A 21 -8.00 3.85 2.10
C LYS A 21 -6.59 3.94 2.68
N ARG A 22 -5.83 4.98 2.33
CA ARG A 22 -4.52 5.24 2.92
C ARG A 22 -4.74 5.84 4.30
N THR A 23 -4.65 5.00 5.33
CA THR A 23 -4.57 5.50 6.70
C THR A 23 -3.29 6.34 6.81
N HIS A 24 -3.45 7.66 6.84
CA HIS A 24 -2.36 8.61 7.04
C HIS A 24 -1.79 8.45 8.46
N LYS A 25 -1.01 7.39 8.69
CA LYS A 25 -0.12 7.34 9.85
C LYS A 25 1.14 8.13 9.51
N LYS A 26 0.99 9.45 9.36
CA LYS A 26 2.13 10.38 9.45
C LYS A 26 2.60 10.36 10.91
N GLN A 27 3.40 9.37 11.28
CA GLN A 27 4.22 9.49 12.47
C GLN A 27 5.16 10.67 12.25
N ASN A 28 4.87 11.76 12.97
CA ASN A 28 5.76 12.89 13.17
C ASN A 28 7.06 12.35 13.80
N VAL A 29 8.03 11.98 12.96
CA VAL A 29 9.40 11.81 13.42
C VAL A 29 10.00 13.22 13.48
N SER A 30 9.84 13.84 14.65
CA SER A 30 10.61 15.01 15.03
C SER A 30 12.08 14.61 15.04
N SER A 31 12.81 14.95 13.99
CA SER A 31 14.25 14.73 13.94
C SER A 31 14.99 15.98 14.36
N ASP A 32 15.66 15.83 15.49
CA ASP A 32 16.75 16.61 16.06
C ASP A 32 17.45 17.59 15.11
N GLN A 33 17.61 18.82 15.61
CA GLN A 33 18.33 19.90 14.96
C GLN A 33 19.84 19.65 15.06
N SER A 34 20.41 18.97 14.06
CA SER A 34 21.84 19.00 13.80
C SER A 34 22.09 19.66 12.45
N ARG A 35 22.87 20.75 12.52
CA ARG A 35 23.25 21.68 11.46
C ARG A 35 23.84 20.97 10.24
N GLU A 36 23.18 21.15 9.11
CA GLU A 36 23.73 21.12 7.75
C GLU A 36 22.63 21.71 6.85
N GLN A 37 22.99 22.38 5.75
CA GLN A 37 22.04 22.98 4.82
C GLN A 37 21.22 21.86 4.13
N LYS A 38 20.25 21.29 4.86
CA LYS A 38 19.33 20.27 4.36
C LYS A 38 18.44 20.97 3.35
N THR A 39 18.70 20.72 2.07
CA THR A 39 17.74 20.99 1.01
C THR A 39 16.41 20.41 1.47
N GLN A 40 15.41 21.28 1.59
CA GLN A 40 14.10 20.90 2.08
C GLN A 40 13.56 19.77 1.20
N TYR A 41 13.35 18.59 1.78
CA TYR A 41 12.86 17.43 1.04
C TYR A 41 11.48 17.74 0.46
N HIS A 42 11.25 17.35 -0.80
CA HIS A 42 9.98 17.59 -1.47
C HIS A 42 8.82 16.94 -0.70
N LYS A 43 7.79 17.75 -0.39
CA LYS A 43 6.58 17.27 0.25
C LYS A 43 5.59 16.84 -0.83
N TRP A 44 5.42 15.53 -0.98
CA TRP A 44 4.45 14.96 -1.90
C TRP A 44 3.01 15.25 -1.45
N SER A 45 2.24 15.83 -2.35
CA SER A 45 0.79 15.94 -2.22
C SER A 45 0.10 14.67 -2.77
N GLN A 46 -1.12 14.43 -2.30
CA GLN A 46 -1.92 13.29 -2.75
C GLN A 46 -2.15 13.31 -4.27
N SER A 47 -2.36 14.48 -4.86
CA SER A 47 -2.53 14.62 -6.31
C SER A 47 -1.25 14.26 -7.08
N GLU A 48 -0.07 14.64 -6.58
CA GLU A 48 1.21 14.25 -7.17
C GLU A 48 1.46 12.74 -7.07
N GLU A 49 1.12 12.13 -5.94
CA GLU A 49 1.25 10.69 -5.73
C GLU A 49 0.33 9.90 -6.67
N VAL A 50 -0.93 10.33 -6.81
CA VAL A 50 -1.88 9.76 -7.78
C VAL A 50 -1.37 9.91 -9.20
N LYS A 51 -0.85 11.09 -9.56
CA LYS A 51 -0.26 11.35 -10.87
C LYS A 51 0.94 10.45 -11.13
N LEU A 52 1.83 10.28 -10.15
CA LEU A 52 2.98 9.39 -10.27
C LEU A 52 2.53 7.94 -10.49
N ALA A 53 1.60 7.44 -9.67
CA ALA A 53 1.10 6.08 -9.80
C ALA A 53 0.39 5.83 -11.13
N GLN A 54 -0.39 6.82 -11.61
CA GLN A 54 -1.04 6.78 -12.91
C GLN A 54 -0.02 6.68 -14.05
N LEU A 55 1.00 7.55 -14.04
CA LEU A 55 2.01 7.57 -15.10
C LEU A 55 2.88 6.30 -15.08
N ILE A 56 3.14 5.72 -13.91
CA ILE A 56 3.84 4.43 -13.82
C ILE A 56 2.99 3.26 -14.32
N SER A 57 1.68 3.29 -14.09
CA SER A 57 0.75 2.34 -14.71
C SER A 57 0.78 2.49 -16.24
N GLN A 58 0.72 3.72 -16.77
CA GLN A 58 0.64 3.96 -18.22
C GLN A 58 1.97 3.73 -18.97
N PHE A 59 3.09 4.19 -18.42
CA PHE A 59 4.40 4.23 -19.09
C PHE A 59 5.44 3.30 -18.44
N SER A 60 5.03 2.45 -17.50
CA SER A 60 5.95 1.62 -16.71
C SER A 60 6.96 2.49 -15.93
N THR A 61 8.13 1.93 -15.61
CA THR A 61 9.20 2.59 -14.86
C THR A 61 10.20 3.31 -15.77
N ASP A 62 9.72 3.99 -16.81
CA ASP A 62 10.56 4.89 -17.62
C ASP A 62 10.79 6.21 -16.85
N TRP A 63 11.79 6.19 -15.97
CA TRP A 63 12.06 7.28 -15.04
C TRP A 63 12.52 8.55 -15.74
N ASP A 64 13.23 8.41 -16.86
CA ASP A 64 13.73 9.53 -17.63
C ASP A 64 12.58 10.26 -18.32
N LEU A 65 11.64 9.52 -18.92
CA LEU A 65 10.40 10.10 -19.46
C LEU A 65 9.59 10.81 -18.35
N LEU A 66 9.36 10.13 -17.23
CA LEU A 66 8.59 10.66 -16.09
C LEU A 66 9.20 11.98 -15.57
N HIS A 67 10.52 11.99 -15.40
CA HIS A 67 11.26 13.15 -14.94
C HIS A 67 11.20 14.31 -15.94
N CYS A 68 11.55 14.06 -17.20
CA CYS A 68 11.66 15.11 -18.22
C CYS A 68 10.30 15.69 -18.63
N GLN A 69 9.23 14.90 -18.62
CA GLN A 69 7.92 15.35 -19.09
C GLN A 69 6.99 15.82 -17.97
N TYR A 70 7.01 15.17 -16.79
CA TYR A 70 5.97 15.36 -15.79
C TYR A 70 6.45 15.90 -14.44
N PHE A 71 7.70 15.62 -14.05
CA PHE A 71 8.24 15.94 -12.73
C PHE A 71 9.62 16.62 -12.80
N ARG A 72 9.78 17.63 -13.67
CA ARG A 72 11.07 18.31 -13.92
C ARG A 72 11.72 18.93 -12.67
N ASN A 73 10.92 19.24 -11.67
CA ASN A 73 11.37 19.86 -10.42
C ASN A 73 11.84 18.82 -9.37
N LEU A 74 11.67 17.53 -9.65
CA LEU A 74 12.06 16.44 -8.77
C LEU A 74 13.18 15.65 -9.42
N SER A 75 14.12 15.13 -8.65
CA SER A 75 15.12 14.22 -9.19
C SER A 75 14.52 12.83 -9.45
N ILE A 76 15.12 12.08 -10.39
CA ILE A 76 14.78 10.67 -10.63
C ILE A 76 14.84 9.84 -9.33
N ILE A 77 15.79 10.16 -8.44
CA ILE A 77 15.93 9.48 -7.14
C ILE A 77 14.69 9.72 -6.27
N GLN A 78 14.17 10.95 -6.22
CA GLN A 78 12.95 11.27 -5.48
C GLN A 78 11.73 10.50 -6.03
N LEU A 79 11.61 10.37 -7.36
CA LEU A 79 10.54 9.60 -8.00
C LEU A 79 10.61 8.12 -7.63
N LYS A 80 11.81 7.52 -7.72
CA LYS A 80 12.05 6.11 -7.36
C LYS A 80 11.77 5.85 -5.88
N ASN A 81 12.24 6.75 -5.00
CA ASN A 81 11.99 6.65 -3.56
C ASN A 81 10.51 6.70 -3.26
N LYS A 82 9.78 7.63 -3.89
CA LYS A 82 8.35 7.74 -3.67
C LYS A 82 7.58 6.53 -4.18
N TYR A 83 7.91 6.04 -5.37
CA TYR A 83 7.31 4.81 -5.90
C TYR A 83 7.54 3.61 -4.98
N ARG A 84 8.75 3.48 -4.42
CA ARG A 84 9.07 2.45 -3.43
C ARG A 84 8.21 2.59 -2.17
N GLU A 85 8.05 3.80 -1.65
CA GLU A 85 7.21 4.09 -0.49
C GLU A 85 5.74 3.67 -0.73
N LEU A 86 5.15 4.10 -1.84
CA LEU A 86 3.77 3.73 -2.22
C LEU A 86 3.61 2.21 -2.38
N THR A 87 4.60 1.55 -2.96
CA THR A 87 4.64 0.09 -3.11
C THR A 87 4.71 -0.61 -1.74
N CYS A 88 5.50 -0.09 -0.81
CA CYS A 88 5.58 -0.62 0.55
C CYS A 88 4.24 -0.47 1.28
N GLU A 89 3.63 0.71 1.23
CA GLU A 89 2.31 0.96 1.84
C GLU A 89 1.24 0.01 1.28
N TYR A 90 1.20 -0.16 -0.05
CA TYR A 90 0.24 -1.06 -0.68
C TYR A 90 0.44 -2.51 -0.27
N ASN A 91 1.69 -3.00 -0.19
CA ASN A 91 1.96 -4.35 0.28
C ASN A 91 1.56 -4.55 1.75
N LEU A 92 1.74 -3.53 2.60
CA LEU A 92 1.27 -3.57 3.98
C LEU A 92 -0.27 -3.64 4.04
N TYR A 93 -0.96 -2.86 3.19
CA TYR A 93 -2.41 -2.93 3.05
C TYR A 93 -2.89 -4.32 2.61
N LEU A 94 -2.23 -4.94 1.62
CA LEU A 94 -2.57 -6.30 1.20
C LEU A 94 -2.39 -7.32 2.32
N ASN A 95 -1.32 -7.20 3.10
CA ASN A 95 -1.07 -8.08 4.24
C ASN A 95 -2.13 -7.89 5.35
N SER A 96 -2.55 -6.66 5.65
CA SER A 96 -3.61 -6.42 6.64
C SER A 96 -4.95 -6.99 6.18
N GLN A 97 -5.30 -6.84 4.90
CA GLN A 97 -6.54 -7.42 4.34
C GLN A 97 -6.53 -8.95 4.40
N ARG A 98 -5.37 -9.58 4.18
CA ARG A 98 -5.23 -11.03 4.27
C ARG A 98 -5.41 -11.54 5.70
N LEU A 99 -4.78 -10.89 6.67
CA LEU A 99 -4.91 -11.25 8.10
C LEU A 99 -6.36 -11.10 8.61
N GLN A 100 -7.07 -10.06 8.17
CA GLN A 100 -8.49 -9.90 8.53
C GLN A 100 -9.35 -11.06 8.01
N LYS A 101 -9.17 -11.46 6.74
CA LYS A 101 -9.89 -12.60 6.16
C LYS A 101 -9.57 -13.93 6.83
N GLU A 102 -8.32 -14.16 7.21
CA GLU A 102 -7.90 -15.37 7.93
C GLU A 102 -8.54 -15.44 9.33
N ASN A 103 -8.64 -14.31 10.03
CA ASN A 103 -9.32 -14.22 11.33
C ASN A 103 -10.85 -14.38 11.21
N GLU A 104 -11.48 -13.74 10.23
CA GLU A 104 -12.92 -13.91 9.96
C GLU A 104 -13.25 -15.37 9.61
N SER A 105 -12.41 -16.03 8.81
CA SER A 105 -12.59 -17.44 8.47
C SER A 105 -12.42 -18.37 9.69
N SER A 106 -11.51 -18.03 10.59
CA SER A 106 -11.27 -18.79 11.83
C SER A 106 -12.44 -18.66 12.82
N ASN A 107 -13.02 -17.47 12.95
CA ASN A 107 -14.20 -17.25 13.78
C ASN A 107 -15.42 -18.00 13.26
N ASN A 108 -15.68 -17.94 11.94
CA ASN A 108 -16.76 -18.71 11.30
C ASN A 108 -16.60 -20.23 11.48
N LEU A 109 -15.36 -20.75 11.43
CA LEU A 109 -15.09 -22.17 11.67
C LEU A 109 -15.31 -22.59 13.13
N SER A 110 -15.07 -21.68 14.09
CA SER A 110 -15.35 -21.93 15.51
C SER A 110 -16.84 -21.98 15.78
N GLU A 111 -17.60 -21.01 15.25
CA GLU A 111 -19.06 -20.94 15.39
C GLU A 111 -19.76 -22.16 14.77
N THR A 112 -19.31 -22.62 13.60
CA THR A 112 -19.86 -23.82 12.95
C THR A 112 -19.59 -25.11 13.72
N LYS A 113 -18.41 -25.26 14.33
CA LYS A 113 -18.09 -26.41 15.20
C LYS A 113 -18.89 -26.40 16.51
N GLU A 114 -19.11 -25.22 17.07
CA GLU A 114 -19.91 -25.06 18.28
C GLU A 114 -21.39 -25.41 18.01
N LEU A 115 -21.94 -24.91 16.90
CA LEU A 115 -23.30 -25.24 16.46
C LEU A 115 -23.48 -26.74 16.19
N ALA A 116 -22.51 -27.38 15.51
CA ALA A 116 -22.52 -28.81 15.26
C ALA A 116 -22.45 -29.62 16.56
N SER A 117 -21.63 -29.19 17.52
CA SER A 117 -21.54 -29.83 18.84
C SER A 117 -22.83 -29.68 19.65
N GLN A 118 -23.52 -28.54 19.55
CA GLN A 118 -24.82 -28.33 20.20
C GLN A 118 -25.91 -29.22 19.59
N LEU A 119 -25.98 -29.32 18.25
CA LEU A 119 -26.93 -30.20 17.57
C LEU A 119 -26.71 -31.67 17.91
N GLN A 120 -25.45 -32.11 18.00
CA GLN A 120 -25.13 -33.50 18.36
C GLN A 120 -25.51 -33.83 19.81
N ARG A 121 -25.47 -32.86 20.74
CA ARG A 121 -25.99 -33.05 22.11
C ARG A 121 -27.50 -33.21 22.12
N LEU A 122 -28.23 -32.47 21.29
CA LEU A 122 -29.70 -32.56 21.23
C LEU A 122 -30.18 -33.88 20.63
N PHE A 123 -29.46 -34.43 19.65
CA PHE A 123 -29.81 -35.71 19.01
C PHE A 123 -29.43 -36.97 19.81
N ASN A 124 -28.54 -36.87 20.80
CA ASN A 124 -28.11 -38.01 21.64
C ASN A 124 -28.95 -38.17 22.93
N PHE A 125 -30.09 -37.48 23.06
CA PHE A 125 -30.95 -37.49 24.25
C PHE A 125 -32.26 -38.28 24.09
N GLU A 126 -32.39 -39.13 23.06
CA GLU A 126 -33.40 -40.21 22.95
C GLU A 126 -32.80 -41.56 23.38
#